data_AF-A0A8C9Y880-F1
#
_entry.id   AF-A0A8C9Y880-F1
#
_cell.length_a   1.000
_cell.length_b   1.000
_cell.length_c   1.000
_cell.angle_alpha   90.00
_cell.angle_beta   90.00
_cell.angle_gamma   90.00
#
_symmetry.space_group_name_H-M   'P 1'
#
loop_
_entity.id
_entity.type
_entity.pdbx_description
1 polymer ?
#
loop_
_entity_poly.entity_id
_entity_poly.type
_entity_poly.pdbx_seq_one_letter_code
_entity_poly.pdbx_strand_id
1 'polypeptide(L)' 'LASYSKRFGQQVNDPYRGKVIFTEASLNSTSITLASVTWGDESCYICSFNVYPDGSKRKQTCLTVQGKLQQILWKKS' A
#
# COMPACT_ATOMS: atom_id res chain seq x y z
N LEU A 1 -8.41 -0.82 -5.20
CA LEU A 1 -8.76 -1.72 -4.08
C LEU A 1 -7.93 -2.99 -4.21
N ALA A 2 -7.39 -3.49 -3.09
CA ALA A 2 -6.76 -4.80 -3.00
C ALA A 2 -7.38 -5.54 -1.81
N SER A 3 -7.76 -6.80 -1.97
CA SER A 3 -8.43 -7.59 -0.95
C SER A 3 -7.93 -9.04 -0.92
N TYR A 4 -8.08 -9.67 0.24
CA TYR A 4 -7.79 -11.09 0.42
C TYR A 4 -8.97 -11.76 1.11
N SER A 5 -9.32 -12.96 0.67
CA SER A 5 -10.25 -13.85 1.36
C SER A 5 -9.91 -15.30 1.12
N LYS A 6 -10.28 -16.20 2.03
CA LYS A 6 -10.11 -17.65 1.82
C LYS A 6 -10.83 -18.17 0.57
N ARG A 7 -11.96 -17.54 0.19
CA ARG A 7 -12.79 -17.99 -0.93
C ARG A 7 -12.28 -17.53 -2.28
N PHE A 8 -11.84 -16.28 -2.39
CA PHE A 8 -11.46 -15.66 -3.66
C PHE A 8 -9.96 -15.41 -3.80
N GLY A 9 -9.18 -15.77 -2.78
CA GLY A 9 -7.74 -15.50 -2.74
C GLY A 9 -7.43 -14.00 -2.72
N GLN A 10 -6.27 -13.65 -3.26
CA GLN A 10 -5.83 -12.27 -3.45
C GLN A 10 -6.51 -11.67 -4.67
N GLN A 11 -7.01 -10.45 -4.54
CA GLN A 11 -7.64 -9.68 -5.62
C GLN A 11 -7.06 -8.28 -5.62
N VAL A 12 -6.68 -7.78 -6.80
CA VAL A 12 -6.18 -6.42 -7.00
C VAL A 12 -6.92 -5.83 -8.20
N ASN A 13 -7.54 -4.67 -8.01
CA ASN A 13 -8.22 -3.97 -9.11
C ASN A 13 -7.23 -3.66 -10.25
N ASP A 14 -7.71 -3.73 -11.49
CA ASP A 14 -6.89 -3.62 -12.70
C ASP A 14 -5.93 -2.41 -12.73
N PRO A 15 -6.32 -1.18 -12.33
CA PRO A 15 -5.41 -0.02 -12.34
C PRO A 15 -4.20 -0.16 -11.40
N TYR A 16 -4.26 -1.07 -10.43
CA TYR A 16 -3.24 -1.26 -9.41
C TYR A 16 -2.50 -2.60 -9.57
N ARG A 17 -2.84 -3.42 -10.58
CA ARG A 17 -2.14 -4.68 -10.85
C ARG A 17 -0.67 -4.42 -11.13
N GLY A 18 0.20 -5.23 -10.54
CA GLY A 18 1.66 -5.08 -10.62
C GLY A 18 2.23 -3.96 -9.74
N LYS A 19 1.41 -2.97 -9.35
CA LYS A 19 1.80 -1.89 -8.43
C LYS A 19 1.60 -2.29 -6.97
N VAL A 20 0.45 -2.86 -6.64
CA VAL A 20 0.17 -3.39 -5.30
C VAL A 20 0.47 -4.88 -5.30
N ILE A 21 1.40 -5.29 -4.45
CA ILE A 21 1.88 -6.68 -4.34
C ILE A 21 1.60 -7.16 -2.92
N PHE A 22 0.93 -8.30 -2.76
CA PHE A 22 0.78 -8.93 -1.45
C PHE A 22 2.10 -9.59 -1.06
N THR A 23 2.67 -9.18 0.07
CA THR A 23 3.84 -9.85 0.69
C THR A 23 3.42 -10.89 1.70
N GLU A 24 2.28 -10.68 2.35
CA GLU A 24 1.62 -11.65 3.22
C GLU A 24 0.11 -11.56 3.01
N ALA A 25 -0.56 -12.71 2.91
CA ALA A 25 -2.00 -12.77 2.72
C ALA A 25 -2.61 -13.86 3.61
N SER A 26 -2.97 -13.47 4.82
CA SER A 26 -3.68 -14.31 5.78
C SER A 26 -4.79 -13.51 6.48
N LEU A 27 -5.77 -14.20 7.07
CA LEU A 27 -6.89 -13.54 7.74
C LEU A 27 -6.48 -12.80 9.03
N ASN A 28 -5.39 -13.24 9.66
CA ASN A 28 -4.84 -12.66 10.89
C ASN A 28 -3.73 -11.63 10.62
N SER A 29 -3.01 -11.77 9.50
CA SER A 29 -1.95 -10.83 9.09
C SER A 29 -1.93 -10.66 7.57
N THR A 30 -2.07 -9.42 7.12
CA THR A 30 -1.97 -9.08 5.70
C THR A 30 -1.01 -7.92 5.53
N SER A 31 -0.06 -8.08 4.62
CA SER A 31 0.94 -7.07 4.28
C SER A 31 1.00 -6.88 2.76
N ILE A 32 1.17 -5.62 2.35
CA ILE A 32 1.32 -5.26 0.94
C ILE A 32 2.56 -4.39 0.73
N THR A 33 3.14 -4.48 -0.45
CA THR A 33 4.16 -3.58 -0.96
C THR A 33 3.58 -2.79 -2.13
N LEU A 34 3.81 -1.47 -2.10
CA LEU A 34 3.50 -0.58 -3.22
C LEU A 34 4.78 -0.34 -4.02
N ALA A 35 4.85 -0.92 -5.21
CA ALA A 35 5.99 -0.81 -6.13
C ALA A 35 5.92 0.46 -6.99
N SER A 36 7.08 0.94 -7.45
CA SER A 36 7.21 2.07 -8.38
C SER A 36 6.36 3.28 -7.99
N VAL A 37 6.50 3.71 -6.73
CA VAL A 37 5.75 4.84 -6.15
C VAL A 37 6.08 6.13 -6.90
N THR A 38 5.04 6.88 -7.22
CA THR A 38 5.10 8.19 -7.88
C THR A 38 4.44 9.25 -7.00
N TRP A 39 4.66 10.53 -7.31
CA TRP A 39 4.00 11.64 -6.61
C TRP A 39 2.46 11.55 -6.63
N GLY A 40 1.87 10.93 -7.67
CA GLY A 40 0.42 10.72 -7.75
C GLY A 40 -0.12 9.67 -6.79
N ASP A 41 0.74 8.90 -6.12
CA ASP A 41 0.36 7.91 -5.11
C ASP A 41 0.28 8.48 -3.71
N GLU A 42 0.66 9.74 -3.53
CA GLU A 42 0.54 10.47 -2.27
C GLU A 42 -0.93 10.57 -1.88
N SER A 43 -1.31 9.83 -0.84
CA SER A 43 -2.69 9.77 -0.35
C SER A 43 -2.75 9.02 0.98
N CYS A 44 -3.92 9.07 1.62
CA CYS A 44 -4.23 8.25 2.78
C CYS A 44 -4.89 6.94 2.34
N TYR A 45 -4.21 5.84 2.64
CA TYR A 45 -4.63 4.47 2.37
C TYR A 45 -5.37 3.92 3.60
N ILE A 46 -6.47 3.22 3.36
CA ILE A 46 -7.28 2.60 4.42
C ILE A 46 -7.16 1.09 4.29
N CYS A 47 -6.74 0.45 5.38
CA CYS A 47 -6.84 -0.99 5.56
C CYS A 47 -8.09 -1.32 6.38
N SER A 48 -8.85 -2.32 5.95
CA SER A 48 -10.06 -2.77 6.64
C SER A 48 -10.04 -4.29 6.79
N PHE A 49 -10.04 -4.75 8.05
CA PHE A 49 -10.19 -6.15 8.42
C PHE A 49 -11.63 -6.41 8.85
N ASN A 50 -12.31 -7.30 8.14
CA ASN A 50 -13.67 -7.69 8.50
C ASN A 50 -13.61 -8.85 9.49
N VAL A 51 -14.06 -8.63 10.72
CA VAL A 51 -14.11 -9.63 11.79
C VAL A 51 -15.57 -9.86 12.15
N TYR A 52 -16.04 -11.10 12.14
CA TYR A 52 -17.39 -11.44 12.59
C TYR A 52 -17.30 -12.07 13.99
N PRO A 53 -18.15 -11.66 14.96
CA PRO A 53 -19.24 -10.69 14.86
C PRO A 53 -18.82 -9.22 15.05
N ASP A 54 -17.57 -8.96 15.42
CA ASP A 54 -17.04 -7.67 15.90
C ASP A 54 -17.03 -6.49 14.88
N GLY A 55 -17.48 -6.74 13.66
CA GLY A 55 -17.50 -5.80 12.54
C GLY A 55 -16.13 -5.53 11.91
N SER A 56 -16.08 -4.52 11.04
CA SER A 56 -14.85 -4.13 10.36
C SER A 56 -13.94 -3.29 11.25
N LYS A 57 -12.70 -3.72 11.48
CA LYS A 57 -11.64 -2.90 12.08
C LYS A 57 -10.89 -2.16 10.98
N ARG A 58 -10.82 -0.83 11.08
CA ARG A 58 -10.18 0.03 10.07
C ARG A 58 -8.95 0.73 10.63
N LYS A 59 -7.93 0.88 9.80
CA LYS A 59 -6.74 1.69 10.07
C LYS A 59 -6.40 2.51 8.83
N GLN A 60 -6.06 3.77 9.03
CA GLN A 60 -5.62 4.68 7.99
C GLN A 60 -4.12 4.91 8.13
N THR A 61 -3.42 4.94 7.01
CA THR A 61 -2.01 5.34 6.91
C THR A 61 -1.87 6.32 5.76
N CYS A 62 -1.09 7.38 5.92
CA CYS A 62 -0.89 8.36 4.85
C CYS A 62 0.52 8.22 4.29
N LEU A 63 0.59 8.06 2.97
CA LEU A 63 1.84 7.96 2.22
C LEU A 63 2.20 9.35 1.73
N THR A 64 3.40 9.82 2.08
CA THR A 64 4.00 11.04 1.54
C THR A 64 5.21 10.65 0.69
N VAL A 65 5.30 11.18 -0.52
CA VAL A 65 6.40 10.91 -1.44
C VAL A 65 7.36 12.08 -1.38
N GLN A 66 8.66 11.82 -1.26
CA GLN A 66 9.68 12.87 -1.16
C GLN A 66 10.77 12.63 -2.20
N GLY A 67 11.11 13.70 -2.91
CA GLY A 67 12.24 13.73 -3.82
C GLY A 67 13.53 14.00 -3.06
N LYS A 68 14.54 13.16 -3.25
CA LYS A 68 15.89 13.49 -2.80
C LYS A 68 16.53 14.39 -3.87
N LEU A 69 16.66 15.67 -3.57
CA LEU A 69 17.65 16.50 -4.26
C LEU A 69 19.02 16.00 -3.80
N GLN A 70 19.68 15.20 -4.63
CA GLN A 70 21.09 14.95 -4.44
C GLN A 70 21.79 16.29 -4.68
N GLN A 71 22.10 17.01 -3.60
CA GLN A 71 22.96 18.18 -3.69
C GLN A 71 24.28 17.69 -4.30
N ILE A 72 24.41 17.84 -5.61
CA ILE A 72 25.73 18.01 -6.21
C ILE A 72 26.22 19.28 -5.53
N LEU A 73 27.00 19.09 -4.45
CA LEU A 73 27.84 20.13 -3.93
C LEU A 73 28.61 20.60 -5.15
N TRP A 74 28.20 21.73 -5.71
CA TRP A 74 29.06 22.57 -6.50
C TRP A 74 30.28 22.76 -5.60
N LYS A 75 31.32 21.93 -5.80
CA LYS A 75 32.67 22.23 -5.36
C LYS A 75 32.93 23.58 -6.00
N LYS A 76 32.64 24.65 -5.26
CA LYS A 76 33.10 26.00 -5.55
C LYS A 76 34.62 25.86 -5.58
N SER A 77 35.15 25.70 -6.79
CA SER A 77 36.54 26.02 -7.10
C SER A 77 36.72 27.53 -7.07
#